data_AF-A0A373VKE0-F1
#
_entry.id   AF-A0A373VKE0-F1
#
_cell.length_a   1.000
_cell.length_b   1.000
_cell.length_c   1.000
_cell.angle_alpha   90.00
_cell.angle_beta   90.00
_cell.angle_gamma   90.00
#
_symmetry.space_group_name_H-M   'P 1'
#
loop_
_entity.id
_entity.type
_entity.pdbx_description
1 polymer ?
#
loop_
_entity_poly.entity_id
_entity_poly.type
_entity_poly.pdbx_seq_one_letter_code
_entity_poly.pdbx_strand_id
1 'polypeptide(L)'
;MSRKERFTPQEKEQACIDYIEGNRSKVEICRELYISTSTIQHWAAIYNKYGVAGFAKKTKNSSYSKQFKIEIVEKYIRGEASSIELGNQYDISPGLLRKWIRMYNANIELKDYNPKQEVYMAEARRKTTKEEREEIVEYCLNNNRDYKNTAVKFDVSYSQVYNWVRKYDACGLEGLTDKRGHHKSDDEVDELERLRRENLRLKRQLEEKDMVVELLKKVKEFERM
;
A
#
# COMPACT_ATOMS: atom_id res chain seq x y z
N MET A 1 -2.52 -5.17 4.47
CA MET A 1 -3.70 -6.06 4.53
C MET A 1 -3.22 -7.49 4.74
N SER A 2 -3.67 -8.16 5.81
CA SER A 2 -3.30 -9.56 6.10
C SER A 2 -3.97 -10.50 5.09
N ARG A 3 -3.21 -11.43 4.50
CA ARG A 3 -3.77 -12.52 3.67
C ARG A 3 -4.45 -13.52 4.59
N LYS A 4 -5.75 -13.35 4.81
CA LYS A 4 -6.58 -14.35 5.50
C LYS A 4 -6.94 -15.42 4.48
N GLU A 5 -6.33 -16.60 4.59
CA GLU A 5 -6.77 -17.75 3.81
C GLU A 5 -8.11 -18.25 4.34
N ARG A 6 -9.01 -18.62 3.43
CA ARG A 6 -10.34 -19.13 3.77
C ARG A 6 -10.29 -20.55 4.33
N PHE A 7 -9.26 -21.33 3.98
CA PHE A 7 -9.07 -22.72 4.37
C PHE A 7 -7.64 -22.94 4.83
N THR A 8 -7.50 -23.69 5.92
CA THR A 8 -6.23 -24.17 6.45
C THR A 8 -5.61 -25.24 5.53
N PRO A 9 -4.28 -25.47 5.60
CA PRO A 9 -3.64 -26.57 4.88
C PRO A 9 -4.28 -27.93 5.14
N GLN A 10 -4.70 -28.18 6.39
CA GLN A 10 -5.32 -29.44 6.82
C GLN A 10 -6.72 -29.62 6.22
N GLU A 11 -7.55 -28.57 6.18
CA GLU A 11 -8.87 -28.63 5.52
C GLU A 11 -8.73 -28.90 4.01
N LYS A 12 -7.71 -28.33 3.36
CA LYS A 12 -7.42 -28.59 1.95
C LYS A 12 -6.94 -30.03 1.73
N GLU A 13 -6.10 -30.54 2.61
CA GLU A 13 -5.62 -31.92 2.58
C GLU A 13 -6.77 -32.91 2.70
N GLN A 14 -7.64 -32.77 3.70
CA GLN A 14 -8.78 -33.67 3.88
C GLN A 14 -9.69 -33.66 2.65
N ALA A 15 -9.97 -32.48 2.09
CA ALA A 15 -10.77 -32.37 0.87
C ALA A 15 -10.11 -33.08 -0.33
N CYS A 16 -8.78 -33.04 -0.44
CA CYS A 16 -8.05 -33.76 -1.49
C CYS A 16 -8.11 -35.27 -1.29
N ILE A 17 -7.90 -35.76 -0.07
CA ILE A 17 -7.99 -37.18 0.26
C ILE A 17 -9.39 -37.71 -0.09
N ASP A 18 -10.44 -37.03 0.39
CA ASP A 18 -11.84 -37.40 0.10
C ASP A 18 -12.15 -37.44 -1.40
N TYR A 19 -11.56 -36.52 -2.18
CA TYR A 19 -11.72 -36.44 -3.63
C TYR A 19 -10.92 -37.52 -4.38
N ILE A 20 -9.68 -37.82 -3.96
CA ILE A 20 -8.78 -38.75 -4.65
C ILE A 20 -9.17 -40.20 -4.35
N GLU A 21 -9.48 -40.51 -3.09
CA GLU A 21 -9.89 -41.86 -2.66
C GLU A 21 -11.33 -42.18 -3.04
N GLY A 22 -12.11 -41.17 -3.46
CA GLY A 22 -13.51 -41.34 -3.83
C GLY A 22 -14.44 -41.56 -2.65
N ASN A 23 -13.98 -41.24 -1.42
CA ASN A 23 -14.79 -41.34 -0.20
C ASN A 23 -16.02 -40.44 -0.24
N ARG A 24 -15.95 -39.34 -1.01
CA ARG A 24 -17.06 -38.39 -1.19
C ARG A 24 -17.21 -37.98 -2.64
N SER A 25 -18.43 -37.67 -3.06
CA SER A 25 -18.64 -37.19 -4.42
C SER A 25 -18.05 -35.79 -4.59
N LYS A 26 -17.49 -35.51 -5.77
CA LYS A 26 -16.97 -34.18 -6.14
C LYS A 26 -17.98 -33.05 -5.87
N VAL A 27 -19.27 -33.32 -6.09
CA VAL A 27 -20.36 -32.36 -5.91
C VAL A 27 -20.60 -32.06 -4.43
N GLU A 28 -20.55 -33.08 -3.56
CA GLU A 28 -20.67 -32.89 -2.11
C GLU A 28 -19.55 -32.02 -1.55
N ILE A 29 -18.30 -32.32 -1.87
CA ILE A 29 -17.12 -31.55 -1.42
C ILE A 29 -17.24 -30.08 -1.88
N CYS A 30 -17.63 -29.86 -3.13
CA CYS A 30 -17.78 -28.51 -3.67
C CYS A 30 -18.91 -27.71 -2.99
N ARG A 31 -20.03 -28.37 -2.64
CA ARG A 31 -21.16 -27.73 -1.96
C ARG A 31 -20.82 -27.37 -0.52
N GLU A 32 -20.19 -28.27 0.21
CA GLU A 32 -19.86 -28.06 1.63
C GLU A 32 -18.81 -26.95 1.80
N LEU A 33 -17.76 -26.98 0.98
CA LEU A 33 -16.69 -25.99 1.06
C LEU A 33 -17.02 -24.71 0.29
N TYR A 34 -18.15 -24.66 -0.44
CA TYR A 34 -18.52 -23.57 -1.33
C TYR A 34 -17.38 -23.19 -2.29
N ILE A 35 -16.83 -24.21 -2.97
CA ILE A 35 -15.73 -24.09 -3.93
C ILE A 35 -16.13 -24.62 -5.30
N SER A 36 -15.41 -24.18 -6.33
CA SER A 36 -15.63 -24.67 -7.69
C SER A 36 -15.00 -26.04 -7.92
N THR A 37 -15.52 -26.77 -8.91
CA THR A 37 -14.96 -28.05 -9.36
C THR A 37 -13.51 -27.95 -9.83
N SER A 38 -13.12 -26.83 -10.41
CA SER A 38 -11.73 -26.55 -10.80
C SER A 38 -10.82 -26.33 -9.58
N THR A 39 -11.36 -25.81 -8.48
CA THR A 39 -10.58 -25.57 -7.25
C THR A 39 -10.13 -26.88 -6.62
N ILE A 40 -11.05 -27.84 -6.47
CA ILE A 40 -10.71 -29.15 -5.88
C ILE A 40 -9.76 -29.95 -6.77
N GLN A 41 -9.93 -29.88 -8.10
CA GLN A 41 -9.00 -30.50 -9.05
C GLN A 41 -7.58 -29.90 -8.95
N HIS A 42 -7.49 -28.58 -8.80
CA HIS A 42 -6.21 -27.89 -8.61
C HIS A 42 -5.56 -28.26 -7.27
N TRP A 43 -6.35 -28.33 -6.18
CA TRP A 43 -5.83 -28.77 -4.88
C TRP A 43 -5.32 -30.21 -4.95
N ALA A 44 -6.06 -31.13 -5.57
CA ALA A 44 -5.63 -32.52 -5.75
C ALA A 44 -4.33 -32.62 -6.56
N ALA A 45 -4.16 -31.78 -7.59
CA ALA A 45 -2.92 -31.72 -8.35
C ALA A 45 -1.73 -31.22 -7.51
N ILE A 46 -1.94 -30.22 -6.64
CA ILE A 46 -0.92 -29.74 -5.70
C ILE A 46 -0.58 -30.84 -4.69
N TYR A 47 -1.59 -31.48 -4.12
CA TYR A 47 -1.43 -32.52 -3.11
C TYR A 47 -0.69 -33.74 -3.66
N ASN A 48 -1.05 -34.23 -4.85
CA ASN A 48 -0.35 -35.34 -5.50
C ASN A 48 1.14 -35.06 -5.76
N LYS A 49 1.52 -33.80 -5.94
CA LYS A 49 2.90 -33.41 -6.27
C LYS A 49 3.74 -33.05 -5.05
N TYR A 50 3.15 -32.41 -4.05
CA TYR A 50 3.87 -31.80 -2.93
C TYR A 50 3.33 -32.21 -1.54
N GLY A 51 2.30 -33.05 -1.50
CA GLY A 51 1.57 -33.37 -0.27
C GLY A 51 0.97 -32.13 0.40
N VAL A 52 0.77 -32.22 1.72
CA VAL A 52 0.28 -31.11 2.55
C VAL A 52 1.20 -29.88 2.52
N ALA A 53 2.51 -30.08 2.29
CA ALA A 53 3.48 -29.00 2.19
C ALA A 53 3.18 -28.04 1.01
N GLY A 54 2.51 -28.53 -0.04
CA GLY A 54 2.05 -27.71 -1.16
C GLY A 54 1.03 -26.62 -0.77
N PHE A 55 0.35 -26.77 0.37
CA PHE A 55 -0.60 -25.78 0.89
C PHE A 55 0.02 -24.82 1.90
N ALA A 56 1.33 -24.86 2.12
CA ALA A 56 2.01 -23.96 3.04
C ALA A 56 1.80 -22.49 2.67
N LYS A 57 1.58 -21.66 3.70
CA LYS A 57 1.33 -20.22 3.53
C LYS A 57 2.54 -19.54 2.92
N LYS A 58 2.35 -18.89 1.76
CA LYS A 58 3.38 -18.06 1.14
C LYS A 58 3.57 -16.76 1.93
N THR A 59 4.79 -16.57 2.45
CA THR A 59 5.17 -15.38 3.23
C THR A 59 5.54 -14.18 2.36
N LYS A 60 5.89 -14.41 1.08
CA LYS A 60 6.31 -13.38 0.12
C LYS A 60 5.63 -13.57 -1.24
N ASN A 61 5.65 -12.54 -2.07
CA ASN A 61 5.26 -12.64 -3.48
C ASN A 61 6.32 -13.42 -4.26
N SER A 62 5.90 -14.26 -5.19
CA SER A 62 6.81 -14.85 -6.17
C SER A 62 7.37 -13.74 -7.07
N SER A 63 8.69 -13.65 -7.14
CA SER A 63 9.41 -12.76 -8.05
C SER A 63 10.05 -13.56 -9.15
N TYR A 64 9.85 -13.13 -10.39
CA TYR A 64 10.39 -13.81 -11.57
C TYR A 64 11.33 -12.87 -12.31
N SER A 65 12.50 -13.37 -12.71
CA SER A 65 13.45 -12.63 -13.52
C SER A 65 12.94 -12.47 -14.95
N LYS A 66 13.45 -11.48 -15.67
CA LYS A 66 13.22 -11.25 -17.10
C LYS A 66 13.52 -12.52 -17.89
N GLN A 67 14.70 -13.10 -17.68
CA GLN A 67 15.14 -14.29 -18.39
C GLN A 67 14.18 -15.46 -18.19
N PHE A 68 13.77 -15.70 -16.94
CA PHE A 68 12.81 -16.75 -16.62
C PHE A 68 11.44 -16.52 -17.29
N LYS A 69 10.94 -15.28 -17.28
CA LYS A 69 9.67 -14.96 -17.94
C LYS A 69 9.72 -15.26 -19.44
N ILE A 70 10.83 -14.94 -20.10
CA ILE A 70 11.05 -15.21 -21.52
C ILE A 70 11.07 -16.72 -21.77
N GLU A 71 11.86 -17.48 -21.00
CA GLU A 71 11.96 -18.94 -21.14
C GLU A 71 10.58 -19.63 -21.04
N ILE A 72 9.75 -19.24 -20.05
CA ILE A 72 8.43 -19.83 -19.86
C ILE A 72 7.47 -19.48 -21.01
N VAL A 73 7.54 -18.25 -21.52
CA VAL A 73 6.73 -17.84 -22.67
C VAL A 73 7.14 -18.60 -23.93
N GLU A 74 8.44 -18.80 -24.16
CA GLU A 74 8.96 -19.57 -25.29
C GLU A 74 8.54 -21.04 -25.21
N LYS A 75 8.65 -21.67 -24.03
CA LYS A 75 8.15 -23.04 -23.80
C LYS A 75 6.67 -23.18 -24.17
N TYR A 76 5.86 -22.19 -23.80
CA TYR A 76 4.44 -22.16 -24.15
C TYR A 76 4.22 -22.00 -25.68
N ILE A 77 4.95 -21.08 -26.32
CA ILE A 77 4.83 -20.83 -27.78
C ILE A 77 5.29 -22.04 -28.59
N ARG A 78 6.35 -22.75 -28.15
CA ARG A 78 6.82 -24.00 -28.77
C ARG A 78 5.87 -25.18 -28.56
N GLY A 79 4.84 -25.02 -27.73
CA GLY A 79 3.86 -26.08 -27.44
C GLY A 79 4.40 -27.21 -26.55
N GLU A 80 5.50 -26.98 -25.83
CA GLU A 80 6.13 -27.99 -24.97
C GLU A 80 5.29 -28.30 -23.73
N ALA A 81 4.50 -27.34 -23.27
CA ALA A 81 3.60 -27.48 -22.13
C ALA A 81 2.43 -26.49 -22.23
N SER A 82 1.27 -26.92 -21.75
CA SER A 82 0.10 -26.06 -21.63
C SER A 82 0.29 -24.98 -20.56
N SER A 83 -0.53 -23.92 -20.61
CA SER A 83 -0.50 -22.86 -19.61
C SER A 83 -0.82 -23.37 -18.20
N ILE A 84 -1.58 -24.47 -18.10
CA ILE A 84 -1.97 -25.08 -16.83
C ILE A 84 -0.77 -25.86 -16.25
N GLU A 85 -0.10 -26.64 -17.09
CA GLU A 85 1.10 -27.40 -16.68
C GLU A 85 2.23 -26.46 -16.25
N LEU A 86 2.52 -25.42 -17.04
CA LEU A 86 3.53 -24.41 -16.69
C LEU A 86 3.16 -23.68 -15.39
N GLY A 87 1.88 -23.36 -15.20
CA GLY A 87 1.39 -22.73 -13.98
C GLY A 87 1.58 -23.61 -12.74
N ASN A 88 1.25 -24.89 -12.85
CA ASN A 88 1.43 -25.86 -11.76
C ASN A 88 2.90 -26.21 -11.49
N GLN A 89 3.74 -26.21 -12.53
CA GLN A 89 5.16 -26.56 -12.41
C GLN A 89 5.98 -25.45 -11.76
N TYR A 90 5.73 -24.21 -12.19
CA TYR A 90 6.54 -23.05 -11.82
C TYR A 90 5.81 -22.09 -10.88
N ASP A 91 4.66 -22.50 -10.35
CA ASP A 91 3.82 -21.72 -9.43
C ASP A 91 3.36 -20.37 -10.03
N ILE A 92 3.14 -20.35 -11.35
CA ILE A 92 2.75 -19.15 -12.10
C ILE A 92 1.22 -19.16 -12.24
N SER A 93 0.57 -18.05 -11.86
CA SER A 93 -0.87 -17.97 -12.07
C SER A 93 -1.21 -17.90 -13.57
N PRO A 94 -2.29 -18.56 -14.03
CA PRO A 94 -2.67 -18.55 -15.45
C PRO A 94 -2.85 -17.13 -16.02
N GLY A 95 -3.38 -16.21 -15.20
CA GLY A 95 -3.52 -14.81 -15.58
C GLY A 95 -2.18 -14.08 -15.74
N LEU A 96 -1.18 -14.42 -14.91
CA LEU A 96 0.16 -13.85 -15.01
C LEU A 96 0.88 -14.33 -16.26
N LEU A 97 0.80 -15.63 -16.57
CA LEU A 97 1.38 -16.19 -17.79
C LEU A 97 0.73 -15.57 -19.05
N ARG A 98 -0.60 -15.45 -19.08
CA ARG A 98 -1.31 -14.78 -20.19
C ARG A 98 -0.84 -13.33 -20.39
N LYS A 99 -0.58 -12.61 -19.29
CA LYS A 99 -0.02 -11.26 -19.35
C LYS A 99 1.38 -11.25 -19.97
N TRP A 100 2.25 -12.19 -19.58
CA TRP A 100 3.60 -12.27 -20.15
C TRP A 100 3.57 -12.60 -21.65
N ILE A 101 2.75 -13.57 -22.06
CA ILE A 101 2.57 -13.92 -23.49
C ILE A 101 2.08 -12.71 -24.28
N ARG A 102 1.08 -11.97 -23.77
CA ARG A 102 0.58 -10.76 -24.43
C ARG A 102 1.66 -9.69 -24.58
N MET A 103 2.49 -9.47 -23.56
CA MET A 103 3.58 -8.50 -23.62
C MET A 103 4.64 -8.93 -24.64
N TYR A 104 5.04 -10.20 -24.61
CA TYR A 104 5.99 -10.79 -25.54
C TYR A 104 5.52 -10.63 -27.00
N ASN A 105 4.27 -11.02 -27.30
CA ASN A 105 3.69 -10.90 -28.64
C ASN A 105 3.53 -9.45 -29.13
N ALA A 106 3.41 -8.50 -28.20
CA ALA A 106 3.35 -7.07 -28.51
C ALA A 106 4.74 -6.40 -28.59
N ASN A 107 5.83 -7.20 -28.54
CA ASN A 107 7.22 -6.72 -28.46
C ASN A 107 7.47 -5.76 -27.27
N ILE A 108 6.68 -5.89 -26.20
CA ILE A 108 6.85 -5.14 -24.97
C ILE A 108 7.83 -5.90 -24.08
N GLU A 109 8.90 -5.24 -23.66
CA GLU A 109 9.93 -5.84 -22.81
C GLU A 109 9.37 -6.40 -21.50
N LEU A 110 9.64 -7.68 -21.24
CA LEU A 110 9.43 -8.33 -19.95
C LEU A 110 10.56 -7.93 -19.00
N LYS A 111 10.27 -7.06 -18.03
CA LYS A 111 11.29 -6.56 -17.08
C LYS A 111 11.45 -7.47 -15.87
N ASP A 112 12.59 -7.39 -15.20
CA ASP A 112 12.77 -8.00 -13.88
C ASP A 112 11.74 -7.48 -12.87
N TYR A 113 11.44 -8.30 -11.85
CA TYR A 113 10.66 -7.81 -10.73
C TYR A 113 11.49 -6.82 -9.92
N ASN A 114 11.29 -5.53 -10.16
CA ASN A 114 11.81 -4.47 -9.32
C ASN A 114 10.69 -3.97 -8.38
N PRO A 115 10.68 -4.36 -7.09
CA PRO A 115 9.68 -3.88 -6.14
C PRO A 115 9.78 -2.36 -5.90
N LYS A 116 10.93 -1.75 -6.25
CA LYS A 116 11.14 -0.30 -6.21
C LYS A 116 10.77 0.29 -7.56
N GLN A 117 9.49 0.61 -7.76
CA GLN A 117 9.12 1.50 -8.85
C GLN A 117 9.56 2.93 -8.45
N GLU A 118 10.71 3.31 -9.02
CA GLU A 118 11.66 4.42 -8.86
C GLU A 118 11.21 5.85 -8.51
N VAL A 119 9.98 6.10 -8.09
CA VAL A 119 9.60 7.49 -7.76
C VAL A 119 8.66 7.61 -6.57
N TYR A 120 8.08 6.50 -6.10
CA TYR A 120 6.98 6.52 -5.15
C TYR A 120 7.36 6.15 -3.70
N MET A 121 8.59 5.69 -3.43
CA MET A 121 8.93 5.14 -2.10
C MET A 121 10.22 5.70 -1.50
N ALA A 122 10.03 6.66 -0.59
CA ALA A 122 10.64 6.81 0.76
C ALA A 122 12.17 6.82 0.99
N GLU A 123 13.03 6.65 -0.02
CA GLU A 123 14.50 6.74 0.17
C GLU A 123 15.05 8.17 0.03
N ALA A 124 14.28 9.11 -0.54
CA ALA A 124 14.60 10.53 -0.52
C ALA A 124 14.32 11.17 0.86
N ARG A 125 15.00 10.66 1.90
CA ARG A 125 15.12 11.31 3.22
C ARG A 125 16.17 12.43 3.22
N ARG A 126 16.73 12.76 2.06
CA ARG A 126 17.61 13.91 1.88
C ARG A 126 16.87 15.16 2.36
N LYS A 127 17.53 15.91 3.24
CA LYS A 127 17.06 17.24 3.63
C LYS A 127 17.29 18.15 2.43
N THR A 128 16.22 18.75 1.92
CA THR A 128 16.31 19.78 0.88
C THR A 128 16.20 21.16 1.49
N THR A 129 17.02 22.10 1.01
CA THR A 129 16.94 23.52 1.38
C THR A 129 15.76 24.20 0.69
N LYS A 130 15.47 25.46 1.05
CA LYS A 130 14.38 26.21 0.42
C LYS A 130 14.72 26.53 -1.03
N GLU A 131 15.95 26.92 -1.28
CA GLU A 131 16.49 27.28 -2.59
C GLU A 131 16.46 26.07 -3.53
N GLU A 132 16.88 24.89 -3.04
CA GLU A 132 16.77 23.64 -3.81
C GLU A 132 15.31 23.33 -4.17
N ARG A 133 14.35 23.57 -3.27
CA ARG A 133 12.92 23.35 -3.57
C ARG A 133 12.40 24.33 -4.61
N GLU A 134 12.85 25.58 -4.57
CA GLU A 134 12.50 26.60 -5.56
C GLU A 134 13.00 26.18 -6.95
N GLU A 135 14.26 25.76 -7.07
CA GLU A 135 14.86 25.25 -8.32
C GLU A 135 14.10 24.03 -8.86
N ILE A 136 13.77 23.07 -7.99
CA ILE A 136 13.04 21.85 -8.37
C ILE A 136 11.64 22.19 -8.92
N VAL A 137 10.95 23.14 -8.29
CA VAL A 137 9.61 23.55 -8.71
C VAL A 137 9.66 24.28 -10.04
N GLU A 138 10.59 25.23 -10.21
CA GLU A 138 10.77 25.97 -11.46
C GLU A 138 11.12 25.03 -12.60
N TYR A 139 12.04 24.09 -12.38
CA TYR A 139 12.36 23.05 -13.35
C TYR A 139 11.14 22.21 -13.70
N CYS A 140 10.33 21.81 -12.71
CA CYS A 140 9.13 21.01 -12.97
C CYS A 140 8.11 21.77 -13.84
N LEU A 141 7.87 23.05 -13.54
CA LEU A 141 6.95 23.89 -14.28
C LEU A 141 7.41 24.12 -15.72
N ASN A 142 8.72 24.35 -15.92
CA ASN A 142 9.32 24.54 -17.25
C ASN A 142 9.31 23.25 -18.10
N ASN A 143 9.30 22.07 -17.48
CA ASN A 143 9.26 20.78 -18.17
C ASN A 143 7.86 20.17 -18.21
N ASN A 144 6.83 20.98 -18.48
CA ASN A 144 5.44 20.53 -18.61
C ASN A 144 4.91 19.72 -17.41
N ARG A 145 5.37 20.05 -16.20
CA ARG A 145 4.99 19.36 -14.95
C ARG A 145 5.31 17.86 -14.97
N ASP A 146 6.44 17.49 -15.58
CA ASP A 146 6.96 16.13 -15.53
C ASP A 146 7.56 15.83 -14.14
N TYR A 147 6.67 15.53 -13.19
CA TYR A 147 7.03 15.19 -11.81
C TYR A 147 7.93 13.95 -11.73
N LYS A 148 7.82 13.03 -12.69
CA LYS A 148 8.54 11.76 -12.68
C LYS A 148 10.01 11.98 -13.01
N ASN A 149 10.27 12.67 -14.12
CA ASN A 149 11.65 12.97 -14.52
C ASN A 149 12.29 14.02 -13.63
N THR A 150 11.51 14.98 -13.11
CA THR A 150 12.00 15.94 -12.12
C THR A 150 12.47 15.24 -10.85
N ALA A 151 11.67 14.31 -10.33
CA ALA A 151 12.02 13.54 -9.15
C ALA A 151 13.32 12.73 -9.33
N VAL A 152 13.48 12.07 -10.48
CA VAL A 152 14.71 11.34 -10.82
C VAL A 152 15.91 12.27 -10.95
N LYS A 153 15.75 13.44 -11.60
CA LYS A 153 16.85 14.38 -11.83
C LYS A 153 17.42 14.96 -10.53
N PHE A 154 16.55 15.29 -9.59
CA PHE A 154 16.94 15.94 -8.33
C PHE A 154 17.07 14.97 -7.16
N ASP A 155 16.98 13.66 -7.41
CA ASP A 155 17.05 12.61 -6.38
C ASP A 155 16.09 12.85 -5.21
N VAL A 156 14.85 13.22 -5.56
CA VAL A 156 13.74 13.48 -4.62
C VAL A 156 12.53 12.61 -4.97
N SER A 157 11.62 12.40 -4.03
CA SER A 157 10.44 11.59 -4.30
C SER A 157 9.44 12.32 -5.21
N TYR A 158 8.68 11.56 -6.00
CA TYR A 158 7.54 12.05 -6.77
C TYR A 158 6.60 12.89 -5.91
N SER A 159 6.30 12.36 -4.72
CA SER A 159 5.39 12.98 -3.77
C SER A 159 5.94 14.29 -3.22
N GLN A 160 7.25 14.45 -3.07
CA GLN A 160 7.89 15.71 -2.68
C GLN A 160 7.71 16.76 -3.77
N VAL A 161 8.10 16.44 -5.03
CA VAL A 161 7.97 17.37 -6.17
C VAL A 161 6.51 17.80 -6.35
N TYR A 162 5.58 16.84 -6.37
CA TYR A 162 4.15 17.13 -6.49
C TYR A 162 3.65 18.06 -5.37
N ASN A 163 4.03 17.80 -4.12
CA ASN A 163 3.60 18.63 -2.99
C ASN A 163 4.22 20.03 -3.03
N TRP A 164 5.48 20.17 -3.45
CA TRP A 164 6.12 21.47 -3.57
C TRP A 164 5.47 22.30 -4.68
N VAL A 165 5.30 21.73 -5.88
CA VAL A 165 4.62 22.40 -7.01
C VAL A 165 3.20 22.82 -6.62
N ARG A 166 2.42 21.92 -5.99
CA ARG A 166 1.06 22.24 -5.53
C ARG A 166 1.03 23.39 -4.52
N LYS A 167 1.99 23.44 -3.59
CA LYS A 167 2.07 24.53 -2.59
C LYS A 167 2.53 25.84 -3.23
N TYR A 168 3.41 25.77 -4.21
CA TYR A 168 3.85 26.93 -4.99
C TYR A 168 2.71 27.51 -5.82
N ASP A 169 1.91 26.67 -6.49
CA ASP A 169 0.72 27.15 -7.23
C ASP A 169 -0.30 27.85 -6.31
N ALA A 170 -0.39 27.45 -5.04
CA ALA A 170 -1.37 27.99 -4.09
C ALA A 170 -0.90 29.26 -3.35
N CYS A 171 0.38 29.34 -2.97
CA CYS A 171 0.90 30.40 -2.10
C CYS A 171 2.27 30.94 -2.54
N GLY A 172 2.71 30.63 -3.76
CA GLY A 172 4.04 31.01 -4.26
C GLY A 172 5.18 30.47 -3.41
N LEU A 173 6.26 31.25 -3.30
CA LEU A 173 7.47 30.89 -2.56
C LEU A 173 7.22 30.67 -1.06
N GLU A 174 6.23 31.36 -0.47
CA GLU A 174 5.85 31.15 0.93
C GLU A 174 5.31 29.73 1.18
N GLY A 175 4.69 29.11 0.16
CA GLY A 175 4.21 27.73 0.23
C GLY A 175 5.33 26.70 0.42
N LEU A 176 6.58 27.03 0.05
CA LEU A 176 7.73 26.12 0.13
C LEU A 176 8.44 26.15 1.50
N THR A 177 8.06 27.10 2.37
CA THR A 177 8.59 27.20 3.75
C THR A 177 8.09 26.04 4.62
N ASP A 178 8.99 25.49 5.44
CA ASP A 178 8.64 24.43 6.39
C ASP A 178 8.02 25.05 7.64
N LYS A 179 6.70 24.90 7.80
CA LYS A 179 5.93 25.40 8.94
C LYS A 179 5.67 24.34 10.01
N ARG A 180 6.29 23.16 9.92
CA ARG A 180 6.09 22.09 10.92
C ARG A 180 6.68 22.51 12.27
N GLY A 181 5.85 22.47 13.31
CA GLY A 181 6.27 22.81 14.68
C GLY A 181 6.42 24.31 14.95
N HIS A 182 6.18 25.18 13.96
CA HIS A 182 6.17 26.62 14.16
C HIS A 182 4.71 27.11 14.29
N HIS A 183 4.29 27.41 15.51
CA HIS A 183 3.03 28.14 15.71
C HIS A 183 3.23 29.59 15.25
N LYS A 184 2.27 30.14 14.52
CA LYS A 184 2.23 31.57 14.21
C LYS A 184 2.21 32.36 15.52
N SER A 185 3.11 33.32 15.68
CA SER A 185 3.11 34.21 16.85
C SER A 185 1.81 35.02 16.88
N ASP A 186 1.42 35.56 18.04
CA ASP A 186 0.17 36.34 18.17
C ASP A 186 0.20 37.64 17.32
N ASP A 187 1.36 38.03 16.77
CA ASP A 187 1.55 39.18 15.87
C ASP A 187 1.45 38.81 14.36
N GLU A 188 1.55 37.51 14.04
CA GLU A 188 1.49 36.97 12.67
C GLU A 188 0.09 36.45 12.30
N VAL A 189 -0.85 36.48 13.25
CA VAL A 189 -2.22 36.00 13.05
C VAL A 189 -3.15 37.16 12.76
N ASP A 190 -4.12 36.90 11.87
CA ASP A 190 -5.20 37.84 11.59
C ASP A 190 -6.00 38.16 12.86
N GLU A 191 -6.57 39.37 12.91
CA GLU A 191 -7.23 39.93 14.10
C GLU A 191 -8.33 38.99 14.63
N LEU A 192 -9.09 38.37 13.72
CA LEU A 192 -10.14 37.42 14.07
C LEU A 192 -9.58 36.17 14.78
N GLU A 193 -8.42 35.67 14.35
CA GLU A 193 -7.81 34.48 14.95
C GLU A 193 -7.14 34.82 16.29
N ARG A 194 -6.55 36.02 16.42
CA ARG A 194 -6.06 36.56 17.70
C ARG A 194 -7.19 36.65 18.73
N LEU A 195 -8.32 37.24 18.37
CA LEU A 195 -9.49 37.37 19.24
C LEU A 195 -10.07 36.01 19.66
N ARG A 196 -10.07 35.01 18.76
CA ARG A 196 -10.50 33.64 19.12
C ARG A 196 -9.58 32.99 20.14
N ARG A 197 -8.26 33.16 20.00
CA ARG A 197 -7.28 32.65 20.97
C ARG A 197 -7.46 33.30 22.33
N GLU A 198 -7.64 34.62 22.36
CA GLU A 198 -7.89 35.37 23.59
C GLU A 198 -9.20 34.95 24.26
N ASN A 199 -10.29 34.82 23.50
CA ASN A 199 -11.57 34.35 24.03
C ASN A 199 -11.48 32.97 24.67
N LEU A 200 -10.69 32.06 24.07
CA LEU A 200 -10.44 30.74 24.63
C LEU A 200 -9.64 30.81 25.94
N ARG A 201 -8.62 31.67 26.02
CA ARG A 201 -7.85 31.91 27.26
C ARG A 201 -8.75 32.47 28.37
N LEU A 202 -9.59 33.45 28.05
CA LEU A 202 -10.52 34.08 28.98
C LEU A 202 -11.60 33.10 29.48
N LYS A 203 -12.14 32.25 28.59
CA LYS A 203 -13.11 31.21 28.99
C LYS A 203 -12.54 30.22 29.98
N ARG A 204 -11.31 29.75 29.78
CA ARG A 204 -10.63 28.87 30.75
C ARG A 204 -10.43 29.54 32.10
N GLN A 205 -10.01 30.81 32.12
CA GLN A 205 -9.87 31.56 33.36
C GLN A 205 -11.21 31.74 34.09
N LEU A 206 -12.30 31.90 33.34
CA LEU A 206 -13.64 31.99 33.90
C LEU A 206 -14.06 30.64 34.53
N GLU A 207 -13.88 29.54 33.81
CA GLU A 207 -14.15 28.18 34.29
C GLU A 207 -13.35 27.86 35.57
N GLU A 208 -12.06 28.21 35.60
CA GLU A 208 -11.22 28.04 36.80
C GLU A 208 -11.74 28.83 38.00
N LYS A 209 -12.14 30.10 37.79
CA LYS A 209 -12.72 30.94 38.85
C LYS A 209 -14.06 30.39 39.33
N ASP A 210 -14.90 29.91 38.44
CA ASP A 210 -16.20 29.33 38.78
C ASP A 210 -16.02 28.05 39.61
N MET A 211 -15.08 27.17 39.22
CA MET A 211 -14.73 25.98 40.01
C MET A 211 -14.22 26.33 41.41
N VAL A 212 -13.39 27.37 41.54
CA VAL A 212 -12.91 27.84 42.86
C VAL A 212 -14.07 28.34 43.72
N VAL A 213 -15.01 29.09 43.13
CA VAL A 213 -16.21 29.57 43.84
C VAL A 213 -17.09 28.39 44.31
N GLU A 214 -17.28 27.38 43.47
CA GLU A 214 -18.02 26.17 43.86
C GLU A 214 -17.33 25.41 44.99
N LEU A 215 -16.01 25.26 44.94
CA LEU A 215 -15.24 24.64 46.02
C LEU A 215 -15.38 25.41 47.33
N LEU A 216 -15.28 26.75 47.29
CA LEU A 216 -15.46 27.60 48.47
C LEU A 216 -16.87 27.50 49.07
N LYS A 217 -17.91 27.37 48.23
CA LYS A 217 -19.28 27.13 48.70
C LYS A 217 -19.39 25.80 49.44
N LYS A 218 -18.81 24.71 48.89
CA LYS A 218 -18.78 23.40 49.54
C LYS A 218 -18.04 23.43 50.87
N VAL A 219 -16.88 24.09 50.95
CA VAL A 219 -16.12 24.24 52.20
C VAL A 219 -16.96 24.91 53.29
N LYS A 220 -17.66 25.99 52.95
CA LYS A 220 -18.56 26.68 53.91
C LYS A 220 -19.76 25.84 54.36
N GLU A 221 -20.25 24.92 53.52
CA GLU A 221 -21.30 23.97 53.92
C GLU A 221 -20.77 22.95 54.92
N PHE A 222 -19.54 22.45 54.74
CA PHE A 222 -18.90 21.55 55.70
C PHE A 222 -18.58 22.22 57.04
N GLU A 223 -18.19 23.50 57.04
CA GLU A 223 -17.92 24.26 58.28
C GLU A 223 -19.18 24.61 59.08
N ARG A 224 -20.38 24.44 58.50
CA ARG A 224 -21.68 24.72 59.15
C ARG A 224 -22.40 23.47 59.65
N MET A 225 -21.85 22.28 59.40
CA MET A 225 -22.27 20.99 59.98
C MET A 225 -21.48 20.69 61.25
#